data_AF-A0A6A9T887-F1
#
_entry.id   AF-A0A6A9T887-F1
#
_cell.length_a   1.000
_cell.length_b   1.000
_cell.length_c   1.000
_cell.angle_alpha   90.00
_cell.angle_beta   90.00
_cell.angle_gamma   90.00
#
_symmetry.space_group_name_H-M   'P 1'
#
loop_
_entity.id
_entity.type
_entity.pdbx_description
1 polymer ?
#
loop_
_entity_poly.entity_id
_entity_poly.type
_entity_poly.pdbx_seq_one_letter_code
_entity_poly.pdbx_strand_id
1 'polypeptide(L)'
;MQWRFEREGSLRWAAWSFTGFIGTLLCLDVLLLVVPPSDGTAETLRLLLAVGASLTVPLAVILGVVYRPVYAVGGLLAVPLVAVYVVSGLLLPWDQVAFDTGQQVLDALLAVPVLGDRLTTVFFGGPALSQRSLRLAFRYHYAIVGVGVVGLAVALGAGVRGHDTISESTA
;
A
#
# COMPACT_ATOMS: atom_id res chain seq x y z
N MET A 1 -27.40 3.08 -28.49
CA MET A 1 -27.38 3.31 -27.02
C MET A 1 -26.92 2.08 -26.19
N GLN A 2 -26.27 1.07 -26.77
CA GLN A 2 -25.81 -0.13 -26.04
C GLN A 2 -24.37 0.00 -25.46
N TRP A 3 -23.53 0.85 -26.05
CA TRP A 3 -22.13 1.10 -25.67
C TRP A 3 -21.86 1.64 -24.26
N ARG A 4 -22.90 2.10 -23.53
CA ARG A 4 -22.76 2.69 -22.19
C ARG A 4 -22.85 1.63 -21.08
N PHE A 5 -23.66 0.58 -21.30
CA PHE A 5 -23.92 -0.46 -20.30
C PHE A 5 -22.76 -1.46 -20.14
N GLU A 6 -22.09 -1.84 -21.24
CA GLU A 6 -20.92 -2.74 -21.16
C GLU A 6 -19.72 -2.08 -20.45
N ARG A 7 -19.63 -0.74 -20.53
CA ARG A 7 -18.55 0.04 -19.90
C ARG A 7 -18.72 0.14 -18.38
N GLU A 8 -19.95 0.19 -17.88
CA GLU A 8 -20.24 0.24 -16.44
C GLU A 8 -20.03 -1.12 -15.76
N GLY A 9 -20.33 -2.23 -16.47
CA GLY A 9 -20.08 -3.58 -15.99
C GLY A 9 -18.58 -3.93 -15.87
N SER A 10 -17.78 -3.58 -16.88
CA SER A 10 -16.33 -3.81 -16.87
C SER A 10 -15.60 -2.96 -15.83
N LEU A 11 -16.06 -1.73 -15.59
CA LEU A 11 -15.54 -0.84 -14.56
C LEU A 11 -15.75 -1.38 -13.15
N ARG A 12 -16.93 -1.90 -12.85
CA ARG A 12 -17.19 -2.58 -11.57
C ARG A 12 -16.27 -3.77 -11.41
N TRP A 13 -16.18 -4.64 -12.42
CA TRP A 13 -15.28 -5.80 -12.39
C TRP A 13 -13.81 -5.42 -12.13
N ALA A 14 -13.29 -4.39 -12.79
CA ALA A 14 -11.93 -3.90 -12.57
C ALA A 14 -11.72 -3.36 -11.14
N ALA A 15 -12.69 -2.62 -10.60
CA ALA A 15 -12.62 -2.09 -9.24
C ALA A 15 -12.68 -3.20 -8.17
N TRP A 16 -13.51 -4.23 -8.37
CA TRP A 16 -13.59 -5.39 -7.48
C TRP A 16 -12.31 -6.23 -7.52
N SER A 17 -11.73 -6.45 -8.70
CA SER A 17 -10.42 -7.13 -8.83
C SER A 17 -9.29 -6.37 -8.14
N PHE A 18 -9.27 -5.04 -8.27
CA PHE A 18 -8.28 -4.20 -7.59
C PHE A 18 -8.42 -4.24 -6.07
N THR A 19 -9.65 -4.18 -5.57
CA THR A 19 -9.96 -4.28 -4.14
C THR A 19 -9.57 -5.65 -3.59
N GLY A 20 -9.84 -6.72 -4.34
CA GLY A 20 -9.40 -8.08 -4.01
C GLY A 20 -7.88 -8.22 -3.98
N PHE A 21 -7.16 -7.62 -4.94
CA PHE A 21 -5.69 -7.62 -4.95
C PHE A 21 -5.10 -6.92 -3.72
N ILE A 22 -5.61 -5.72 -3.37
CA ILE A 22 -5.20 -5.02 -2.14
C ILE A 22 -5.50 -5.87 -0.91
N GLY A 23 -6.68 -6.50 -0.86
CA GLY A 23 -7.04 -7.39 0.23
C GLY A 23 -6.11 -8.59 0.38
N THR A 24 -5.70 -9.21 -0.73
CA THR A 24 -4.72 -10.30 -0.73
C THR A 24 -3.36 -9.84 -0.20
N LEU A 25 -2.88 -8.66 -0.63
CA LEU A 25 -1.62 -8.09 -0.13
C LEU A 25 -1.68 -7.86 1.39
N LEU A 26 -2.74 -7.24 1.89
CA LEU A 26 -2.93 -6.99 3.32
C LEU A 26 -3.06 -8.28 4.13
N CYS A 27 -3.77 -9.28 3.59
CA CYS A 27 -3.91 -10.57 4.24
C CYS A 27 -2.57 -11.31 4.33
N LEU A 28 -1.78 -11.28 3.26
CA LEU A 28 -0.46 -11.90 3.22
C LEU A 28 0.52 -11.17 4.16
N ASP A 29 0.41 -9.84 4.27
CA ASP A 29 1.18 -9.06 5.24
C ASP A 29 0.85 -9.41 6.70
N VAL A 30 -0.45 -9.53 7.03
CA VAL A 30 -0.91 -10.00 8.36
C VAL A 30 -0.50 -11.45 8.62
N LEU A 31 -0.51 -12.30 7.59
CA LEU A 31 -0.06 -13.69 7.70
C LEU A 31 1.42 -13.79 8.07
N LEU A 32 2.27 -12.89 7.55
CA LEU A 32 3.69 -12.80 7.92
C LEU A 32 3.91 -12.43 9.40
N LEU A 33 2.89 -11.92 10.08
CA LEU A 33 2.91 -11.66 11.52
C LEU A 33 2.78 -12.93 12.35
N VAL A 34 2.18 -13.97 11.77
CA VAL A 34 1.87 -15.26 12.43
C VAL A 34 2.88 -16.34 12.02
N VAL A 35 3.41 -16.27 10.79
CA VAL A 35 4.38 -17.24 10.28
C VAL A 35 5.76 -16.96 10.89
N PRO A 36 6.37 -17.92 11.61
CA PRO A 36 7.72 -17.76 12.14
C PRO A 36 8.71 -17.57 10.97
N PRO A 37 9.75 -16.74 11.15
CA PRO A 37 10.75 -16.50 10.11
C PRO A 37 11.53 -17.79 9.84
N SER A 38 11.11 -18.57 8.85
CA SER A 38 11.95 -19.56 8.21
C SER A 38 12.89 -18.84 7.24
N ASP A 39 14.19 -19.04 7.42
CA ASP A 39 15.24 -18.29 6.73
C ASP A 39 14.97 -18.15 5.21
N GLY A 40 15.04 -16.90 4.71
CA GLY A 40 14.95 -16.49 3.29
C GLY A 40 13.53 -16.35 2.69
N THR A 41 12.55 -17.12 3.14
CA THR A 41 11.19 -17.09 2.55
C THR A 41 10.39 -15.85 2.96
N ALA A 42 10.49 -15.44 4.24
CA ALA A 42 9.81 -14.24 4.73
C ALA A 42 10.33 -12.95 4.06
N GLU A 43 11.63 -12.89 3.78
CA GLU A 43 12.25 -11.77 3.06
C GLU A 43 11.77 -11.69 1.61
N THR A 44 11.77 -12.83 0.91
CA THR A 44 11.24 -12.93 -0.46
C THR A 44 9.78 -12.50 -0.53
N LEU A 45 8.96 -12.93 0.43
CA LEU A 45 7.55 -12.54 0.51
C LEU A 45 7.37 -11.04 0.77
N ARG A 46 8.19 -10.44 1.64
CA ARG A 46 8.17 -8.98 1.87
C ARG A 46 8.57 -8.19 0.64
N LEU A 47 9.54 -8.66 -0.13
CA LEU A 47 9.90 -8.06 -1.41
C LEU A 47 8.75 -8.17 -2.41
N LEU A 48 8.11 -9.34 -2.52
CA LEU A 48 6.93 -9.53 -3.37
C LEU A 48 5.76 -8.64 -2.94
N LEU A 49 5.53 -8.48 -1.64
CA LEU A 49 4.54 -7.54 -1.10
C LEU A 49 4.87 -6.09 -1.44
N ALA A 50 6.14 -5.70 -1.29
CA ALA A 50 6.60 -4.36 -1.63
C ALA A 50 6.44 -4.06 -3.12
N VAL A 51 6.81 -5.01 -3.98
CA VAL A 51 6.62 -4.90 -5.44
C VAL A 51 5.12 -4.86 -5.78
N GLY A 52 4.33 -5.77 -5.22
CA GLY A 52 2.89 -5.81 -5.41
C GLY A 52 2.19 -4.51 -4.99
N ALA A 53 2.53 -3.99 -3.81
CA ALA A 53 2.02 -2.71 -3.32
C ALA A 53 2.46 -1.54 -4.22
N SER A 54 3.72 -1.53 -4.67
CA SER A 54 4.22 -0.49 -5.58
C SER A 54 3.48 -0.49 -6.92
N LEU A 55 3.07 -1.65 -7.43
CA LEU A 55 2.28 -1.78 -8.65
C LEU A 55 0.84 -1.27 -8.52
N THR A 56 0.30 -1.17 -7.30
CA THR A 56 -1.06 -0.64 -7.09
C THR A 56 -1.19 0.82 -7.51
N VAL A 57 -0.14 1.62 -7.32
CA VAL A 57 -0.09 3.05 -7.65
C VAL A 57 -0.18 3.31 -9.16
N PRO A 58 0.73 2.80 -10.02
CA PRO A 58 0.64 3.00 -11.45
C PRO A 58 -0.65 2.39 -12.01
N LEU A 59 -1.13 1.27 -11.45
CA LEU A 59 -2.40 0.69 -11.85
C LEU A 59 -3.59 1.63 -11.55
N ALA A 60 -3.64 2.23 -10.37
CA ALA A 60 -4.66 3.22 -9.99
C ALA A 60 -4.58 4.48 -10.87
N VAL A 61 -3.36 4.94 -11.19
CA VAL A 61 -3.15 6.07 -12.10
C VAL A 61 -3.62 5.74 -13.51
N ILE A 62 -3.28 4.58 -14.05
CA ILE A 62 -3.74 4.12 -15.38
C ILE A 62 -5.27 4.03 -15.40
N LEU A 63 -5.90 3.42 -14.39
CA LEU A 63 -7.36 3.40 -14.29
C LEU A 63 -7.94 4.82 -14.25
N GLY A 64 -7.27 5.73 -13.58
CA GLY A 64 -7.69 7.12 -13.50
C GLY A 64 -7.60 7.89 -14.79
N VAL A 65 -6.55 7.65 -15.58
CA VAL A 65 -6.38 8.27 -16.90
C VAL A 65 -7.36 7.67 -17.92
N VAL A 66 -7.57 6.35 -17.89
CA VAL A 66 -8.41 5.64 -18.88
C VAL A 66 -9.90 5.84 -18.61
N TYR A 67 -10.32 5.91 -17.35
CA TYR A 67 -11.75 5.88 -17.01
C TYR A 67 -12.24 7.13 -16.29
N ARG A 68 -11.65 7.50 -15.16
CA ARG A 68 -12.13 8.62 -14.35
C ARG A 68 -11.01 9.28 -13.54
N PRO A 69 -10.80 10.61 -13.65
CA PRO A 69 -9.65 11.29 -13.04
C PRO A 69 -9.58 11.15 -11.51
N VAL A 70 -10.70 10.87 -10.84
CA VAL A 70 -10.76 10.61 -9.39
C VAL A 70 -9.83 9.47 -8.98
N TYR A 71 -9.69 8.40 -9.79
CA TYR A 71 -8.78 7.31 -9.46
C TYR A 71 -7.32 7.69 -9.65
N ALA A 72 -7.01 8.61 -10.57
CA ALA A 72 -5.64 9.09 -10.78
C ALA A 72 -5.21 9.97 -9.62
N VAL A 73 -6.10 10.85 -9.15
CA VAL A 73 -5.86 11.64 -7.94
C VAL A 73 -5.69 10.72 -6.73
N GLY A 74 -6.54 9.70 -6.57
CA GLY A 74 -6.40 8.69 -5.52
C GLY A 74 -5.05 7.95 -5.58
N GLY A 75 -4.64 7.51 -6.77
CA GLY A 75 -3.35 6.85 -6.99
C GLY A 75 -2.16 7.76 -6.65
N LEU A 76 -2.22 9.03 -7.07
CA LEU A 76 -1.17 10.02 -6.75
C LEU A 76 -1.08 10.30 -5.24
N LEU A 77 -2.24 10.42 -4.57
CA LEU A 77 -2.29 10.60 -3.12
C LEU A 77 -1.84 9.35 -2.35
N ALA A 78 -1.94 8.16 -2.96
CA ALA A 78 -1.47 6.91 -2.37
C ALA A 78 0.05 6.73 -2.47
N VAL A 79 0.74 7.42 -3.39
CA VAL A 79 2.21 7.35 -3.57
C VAL A 79 2.98 7.45 -2.25
N PRO A 80 2.81 8.52 -1.44
CA PRO A 80 3.56 8.64 -0.18
C PRO A 80 3.21 7.54 0.83
N LEU A 81 1.96 7.08 0.88
CA LEU A 81 1.57 5.99 1.79
C LEU A 81 2.24 4.68 1.38
N VAL A 82 2.23 4.35 0.09
CA VAL A 82 2.86 3.15 -0.44
C VAL A 82 4.38 3.21 -0.26
N ALA A 83 5.00 4.36 -0.48
CA ALA A 83 6.43 4.53 -0.23
C ALA A 83 6.80 4.25 1.24
N VAL A 84 6.04 4.80 2.19
CA VAL A 84 6.27 4.52 3.62
C VAL A 84 6.03 3.06 3.95
N TYR A 85 4.99 2.43 3.40
CA TYR A 85 4.72 1.00 3.59
C TYR A 85 5.88 0.13 3.09
N VAL A 86 6.37 0.38 1.88
CA VAL A 86 7.47 -0.36 1.25
C VAL A 86 8.75 -0.19 2.07
N VAL A 87 9.17 1.05 2.33
CA VAL A 87 10.42 1.34 3.06
C VAL A 87 10.36 0.74 4.46
N SER A 88 9.25 0.93 5.18
CA SER A 88 9.11 0.38 6.52
C SER A 88 9.08 -1.15 6.53
N GLY A 89 8.44 -1.79 5.55
CA GLY A 89 8.36 -3.24 5.42
C GLY A 89 9.71 -3.88 5.09
N LEU A 90 10.49 -3.22 4.23
CA LEU A 90 11.86 -3.63 3.89
C LEU A 90 12.82 -3.51 5.08
N LEU A 91 12.58 -2.60 6.02
CA LEU A 91 13.43 -2.42 7.20
C LEU A 91 13.12 -3.42 8.33
N LEU A 92 11.96 -4.08 8.31
CA LEU A 92 11.54 -5.03 9.36
C LEU A 92 12.46 -6.24 9.56
N PRO A 93 13.02 -6.90 8.50
CA PRO A 93 13.92 -8.03 8.68
C PRO A 93 15.22 -7.63 9.41
N TRP A 94 15.63 -6.37 9.25
CA TRP A 94 16.85 -5.80 9.83
C TRP A 94 18.11 -6.65 9.57
N ASP A 95 18.19 -7.22 8.38
CA ASP A 95 19.35 -7.91 7.86
C ASP A 95 20.27 -6.94 7.10
N GLN A 96 21.38 -7.46 6.55
CA GLN A 96 22.36 -6.63 5.84
C GLN A 96 21.74 -5.93 4.62
N VAL A 97 20.89 -6.62 3.85
CA VAL A 97 20.27 -6.05 2.64
C VAL A 97 19.27 -4.96 3.02
N ALA A 98 18.45 -5.19 4.06
CA ALA A 98 17.55 -4.18 4.60
C ALA A 98 18.29 -2.94 5.09
N PHE A 99 19.43 -3.11 5.77
CA PHE A 99 20.23 -2.00 6.26
C PHE A 99 20.84 -1.18 5.10
N ASP A 100 21.46 -1.84 4.12
CA ASP A 100 22.08 -1.18 2.98
C ASP A 100 21.05 -0.44 2.11
N THR A 101 19.90 -1.08 1.86
CA THR A 101 18.78 -0.46 1.14
C THR A 101 18.18 0.71 1.92
N GLY A 102 18.03 0.55 3.23
CA GLY A 102 17.58 1.61 4.13
C GLY A 102 18.51 2.82 4.11
N GLN A 103 19.83 2.58 4.09
CA GLN A 103 20.83 3.63 4.04
C GLN A 103 20.77 4.38 2.71
N GLN A 104 20.60 3.70 1.58
CA GLN A 104 20.39 4.36 0.28
C GLN A 104 19.15 5.28 0.28
N VAL A 105 18.04 4.82 0.88
CA VAL A 105 16.83 5.64 1.00
C VAL A 105 17.08 6.85 1.90
N LEU A 106 17.76 6.66 3.03
CA LEU A 106 18.13 7.74 3.94
C LEU A 106 18.99 8.80 3.24
N ASP A 107 20.01 8.37 2.51
CA ASP A 107 20.91 9.25 1.74
C ASP A 107 20.14 10.01 0.65
N ALA A 108 19.19 9.35 -0.03
CA ALA A 108 18.31 9.99 -1.00
C ALA A 108 17.41 11.05 -0.36
N LEU A 109 16.93 10.84 0.87
CA LEU A 109 16.17 11.84 1.62
C LEU A 109 17.04 13.03 2.02
N LEU A 110 18.27 12.79 2.49
CA LEU A 110 19.21 13.85 2.85
C LEU A 110 19.64 14.69 1.64
N ALA A 111 19.66 14.10 0.45
CA ALA A 111 19.92 14.82 -0.80
C ALA A 111 18.83 15.85 -1.15
N VAL A 112 17.64 15.78 -0.54
CA VAL A 112 16.58 16.77 -0.76
C VAL A 112 16.94 18.08 -0.05
N PRO A 113 17.15 19.18 -0.80
CA PRO A 113 17.52 20.46 -0.21
C PRO A 113 16.41 20.98 0.69
N VAL A 114 16.78 21.64 1.79
CA VAL A 114 15.89 22.31 2.77
C VAL A 114 15.05 21.37 3.65
N LEU A 115 14.57 20.24 3.13
CA LEU A 115 13.65 19.33 3.84
C LEU A 115 14.29 18.02 4.30
N GLY A 116 15.47 17.64 3.79
CA GLY A 116 16.10 16.36 4.06
C GLY A 116 16.20 16.01 5.55
N ASP A 117 16.77 16.90 6.37
CA ASP A 117 16.93 16.69 7.82
C ASP A 117 15.59 16.49 8.56
N ARG A 118 14.54 17.19 8.11
CA ARG A 118 13.20 17.07 8.70
C ARG A 118 12.58 15.74 8.32
N LEU A 119 12.68 15.35 7.05
CA LEU A 119 12.12 14.10 6.55
C LEU A 119 12.84 12.90 7.19
N THR A 120 14.17 12.91 7.28
CA THR A 120 14.92 11.82 7.93
C THR A 120 14.62 11.72 9.42
N THR A 121 14.48 12.85 10.11
CA THR A 121 14.07 12.84 11.53
C THR A 121 12.68 12.25 11.72
N VAL A 122 11.73 12.53 10.83
CA VAL A 122 10.36 12.01 10.92
C VAL A 122 10.28 10.52 10.58
N PHE A 123 10.93 10.10 9.50
CA PHE A 123 10.83 8.72 8.98
C PHE A 123 11.79 7.76 9.67
N PHE A 124 13.02 8.19 9.93
CA PHE A 124 14.10 7.34 10.46
C PHE A 124 14.50 7.71 11.90
N GLY A 125 14.01 8.82 12.45
CA GLY A 125 14.33 9.23 13.82
C GLY A 125 15.70 9.92 13.96
N GLY A 126 16.36 10.23 12.84
CA GLY A 126 17.65 10.91 12.80
C GLY A 126 18.36 10.75 11.45
N PRO A 127 19.56 11.34 11.28
CA PRO A 127 20.35 11.29 10.05
C PRO A 127 21.14 9.98 9.87
N ALA A 128 20.92 8.99 10.75
CA ALA A 128 21.55 7.67 10.68
C ALA A 128 20.55 6.59 11.11
N LEU A 129 20.63 5.43 10.46
CA LEU A 129 19.85 4.27 10.84
C LEU A 129 20.27 3.76 12.22
N SER A 130 19.27 3.50 13.06
CA SER A 130 19.47 3.03 14.42
C SER A 130 18.30 2.19 14.91
N GLN A 131 18.39 1.67 16.14
CA GLN A 131 17.28 0.98 16.80
C GLN A 131 16.00 1.85 16.89
N ARG A 132 16.14 3.17 16.90
CA ARG A 132 15.00 4.09 16.84
C ARG A 132 14.31 4.03 15.48
N SER A 133 15.07 3.94 14.40
CA SER A 133 14.57 3.80 13.02
C SER A 133 13.78 2.51 12.88
N LEU A 134 14.28 1.40 13.41
CA LEU A 134 13.56 0.13 13.42
C LEU A 134 12.21 0.25 14.13
N ARG A 135 12.16 0.84 15.34
CA ARG A 135 10.90 1.05 16.07
C ARG A 135 9.91 1.93 15.30
N LEU A 136 10.39 2.97 14.61
CA LEU A 136 9.56 3.82 13.77
C LEU A 136 9.06 3.07 12.54
N ALA A 137 9.90 2.27 11.89
CA ALA A 137 9.51 1.42 10.77
C ALA A 137 8.38 0.45 11.18
N PHE A 138 8.53 -0.28 12.29
CA PHE A 138 7.45 -1.12 12.84
C PHE A 138 6.14 -0.34 13.05
N ARG A 139 6.22 0.84 13.67
CA ARG A 139 5.04 1.67 13.95
C ARG A 139 4.36 2.14 12.66
N TYR A 140 5.13 2.66 11.70
CA TYR A 140 4.57 3.18 10.46
C TYR A 140 4.01 2.07 9.58
N HIS A 141 4.71 0.93 9.48
CA HIS A 141 4.28 -0.20 8.68
C HIS A 141 2.90 -0.69 9.11
N TYR A 142 2.75 -1.02 10.40
CA TYR A 142 1.47 -1.54 10.90
C TYR A 142 0.38 -0.49 11.02
N ALA A 143 0.72 0.79 11.17
CA ALA A 143 -0.26 1.86 11.05
C ALA A 143 -0.86 1.90 9.63
N ILE A 144 -0.04 1.77 8.58
CA ILE A 144 -0.51 1.78 7.20
C ILE A 144 -1.30 0.51 6.87
N VAL A 145 -0.82 -0.67 7.30
CA VAL A 145 -1.56 -1.93 7.17
C VAL A 145 -2.93 -1.82 7.84
N GLY A 146 -2.98 -1.29 9.07
CA GLY A 146 -4.23 -1.10 9.80
C GLY A 146 -5.21 -0.16 9.08
N VAL A 147 -4.73 0.99 8.60
CA VAL A 147 -5.54 1.91 7.78
C VAL A 147 -6.02 1.24 6.49
N GLY A 148 -5.17 0.45 5.83
CA GLY A 148 -5.49 -0.31 4.64
C GLY A 148 -6.59 -1.34 4.89
N VAL A 149 -6.50 -2.12 5.97
CA VAL A 149 -7.51 -3.12 6.36
C VAL A 149 -8.85 -2.47 6.67
N VAL A 150 -8.86 -1.35 7.43
CA VAL A 150 -10.09 -0.60 7.71
C VAL A 150 -10.69 -0.04 6.42
N GLY A 151 -9.87 0.55 5.55
CA GLY A 151 -10.32 1.06 4.25
C GLY A 151 -10.94 -0.04 3.38
N LEU A 152 -10.33 -1.23 3.35
CA LEU A 152 -10.85 -2.41 2.66
C LEU A 152 -12.19 -2.86 3.23
N ALA A 153 -12.32 -2.95 4.56
CA ALA A 153 -13.55 -3.35 5.22
C ALA A 153 -14.70 -2.37 4.91
N VAL A 154 -14.43 -1.07 4.91
CA VAL A 154 -15.40 -0.03 4.53
C VAL A 154 -15.79 -0.17 3.06
N ALA A 155 -14.83 -0.37 2.16
CA ALA A 155 -15.11 -0.53 0.72
C ALA A 155 -15.99 -1.75 0.43
N LEU A 156 -15.68 -2.89 1.05
CA LEU A 156 -16.49 -4.10 0.94
C LEU A 156 -17.89 -3.91 1.54
N GLY A 157 -17.99 -3.32 2.74
CA GLY A 157 -19.28 -3.05 3.39
C GLY A 157 -20.17 -2.07 2.62
N ALA A 158 -19.58 -1.06 1.97
CA ALA A 158 -20.30 -0.16 1.06
C ALA A 158 -20.77 -0.88 -0.21
N GLY A 159 -19.95 -1.80 -0.75
CA GLY A 159 -20.31 -2.65 -1.89
C GLY A 159 -21.48 -3.59 -1.60
N VAL A 160 -21.54 -4.17 -0.40
CA VAL A 160 -22.66 -5.02 0.05
C VAL A 160 -23.95 -4.20 0.22
N ARG A 161 -23.90 -3.07 0.94
CA ARG A 161 -25.08 -2.20 1.15
C ARG A 161 -25.70 -1.68 -0.15
N GLY A 162 -24.89 -1.44 -1.18
CA GLY A 162 -25.40 -1.02 -2.50
C GLY A 162 -26.18 -2.12 -3.24
N HIS A 163 -25.98 -3.39 -2.88
CA HIS A 163 -26.70 -4.52 -3.47
C HIS A 163 -28.11 -4.67 -2.89
N ASP A 164 -28.26 -4.44 -1.58
CA ASP A 164 -29.53 -4.60 -0.86
C ASP A 164 -30.57 -3.53 -1.23
N THR A 165 -30.13 -2.30 -1.52
CA THR A 165 -31.02 -1.21 -1.94
C THR A 165 -31.66 -1.41 -3.32
N ILE A 166 -31.09 -2.28 -4.17
CA ILE A 166 -31.64 -2.54 -5.52
C ILE A 166 -32.78 -3.56 -5.44
N SER A 167 -32.71 -4.53 -4.51
CA SER A 167 -33.76 -5.53 -4.33
C SER A 167 -35.07 -4.97 -3.76
N GLU A 168 -35.01 -3.92 -2.93
CA GLU A 168 -36.20 -3.26 -2.37
C GLU A 168 -36.95 -2.38 -3.39
N SER A 169 -36.26 -1.87 -4.42
CA SER A 169 -36.90 -1.04 -5.46
C SER A 169 -37.67 -1.85 -6.52
N THR A 170 -37.52 -3.18 -6.53
CA THR A 170 -38.13 -4.09 -7.52
C THR A 170 -39.24 -4.97 -6.96
N ALA A 171 -39.59 -4.80 -5.68
CA ALA A 171 -40.73 -5.43 -5.02
C ALA A 171 -41.90 -4.43 -4.89
#